data_AF-A0A838Q9H3-F1
#
_entry.id   AF-A0A838Q9H3-F1
#
_cell.length_a   1.000
_cell.length_b   1.000
_cell.length_c   1.000
_cell.angle_alpha   90.00
_cell.angle_beta   90.00
_cell.angle_gamma   90.00
#
_symmetry.space_group_name_H-M   'P 1'
#
loop_
_entity.id
_entity.type
_entity.pdbx_description
1 polymer ?
#
loop_
_entity_poly.entity_id
_entity_poly.type
_entity_poly.pdbx_seq_one_letter_code
_entity_poly.pdbx_strand_id
1 'polypeptide(L)'
;MKTSARFVALLLAAGATFGAFWCGLVYGLHVWPPDIVSGRETVLASVQSQSGERFKLVQFWGVDFYTTQLEHIRPDGSVKITQIDGDDKKRWKYSAELIEADKTLVVSFPDKPLTTNYRWDLQRFVAPVGREPFWFETSSVATK
;
A
#
# COMPACT_ATOMS: atom_id res chain seq x y z
N MET A 1 -49.05 1.01 -8.40
CA MET A 1 -48.46 2.34 -8.07
C MET A 1 -47.84 2.92 -9.33
N LYS A 2 -48.24 4.13 -9.77
CA LYS A 2 -47.62 4.81 -10.92
C LYS A 2 -46.43 5.63 -10.41
N THR A 3 -45.21 5.24 -10.75
CA THR A 3 -44.01 6.06 -10.50
C THR A 3 -44.13 7.34 -11.32
N SER A 4 -44.08 8.50 -10.65
CA SER A 4 -44.15 9.79 -11.34
C SER A 4 -42.82 10.07 -12.06
N ALA A 5 -42.87 10.68 -13.25
CA ALA A 5 -41.67 11.08 -13.99
C ALA A 5 -40.72 11.97 -13.15
N ARG A 6 -41.27 12.74 -12.20
CA ARG A 6 -40.52 13.55 -11.24
C ARG A 6 -39.67 12.71 -10.31
N PHE A 7 -40.20 11.58 -9.83
CA PHE A 7 -39.47 10.66 -8.97
C PHE A 7 -38.29 10.02 -9.71
N VAL A 8 -38.51 9.61 -10.97
CA VAL A 8 -37.45 9.06 -11.82
C VAL A 8 -36.36 10.11 -12.08
N ALA A 9 -36.74 11.35 -12.42
CA ALA A 9 -35.78 12.43 -12.65
C ALA A 9 -34.94 12.76 -11.40
N LEU A 10 -35.54 12.76 -10.21
CA LEU A 10 -34.82 12.96 -8.95
C LEU A 10 -33.81 11.84 -8.67
N LEU A 11 -34.18 10.58 -8.90
CA LEU A 11 -33.27 9.44 -8.75
C LEU A 11 -32.07 9.53 -9.71
N LEU A 12 -32.31 9.93 -10.97
CA LEU A 12 -31.25 10.11 -11.95
C LEU A 12 -30.31 11.25 -11.55
N ALA A 13 -30.85 12.39 -11.11
CA ALA A 13 -30.05 13.51 -10.66
C ALA A 13 -29.20 13.16 -9.43
N ALA A 14 -29.79 12.48 -8.44
CA ALA A 14 -29.07 11.99 -7.26
C ALA A 14 -27.98 10.96 -7.62
N GLY A 15 -28.26 10.05 -8.55
CA GLY A 15 -27.28 9.10 -9.04
C GLY A 15 -26.11 9.78 -9.76
N ALA A 16 -26.40 10.80 -10.58
CA ALA A 16 -25.37 11.56 -11.29
C ALA A 16 -24.46 12.35 -10.36
N THR A 17 -25.02 13.03 -9.35
CA THR A 17 -24.23 13.78 -8.36
C THR A 17 -23.38 12.86 -7.49
N PHE A 18 -23.95 11.73 -7.06
CA PHE A 18 -23.21 10.70 -6.32
C PHE A 18 -22.07 10.12 -7.16
N GLY A 19 -22.33 9.77 -8.42
CA GLY A 19 -21.31 9.29 -9.35
C GLY A 19 -20.18 10.32 -9.56
N ALA A 20 -20.53 11.59 -9.78
CA ALA A 20 -19.56 12.67 -9.96
C ALA A 20 -18.67 12.87 -8.72
N PHE A 21 -19.24 12.78 -7.52
CA PHE A 21 -18.50 12.87 -6.27
C PHE A 21 -17.45 11.76 -6.16
N TRP A 22 -17.83 10.50 -6.43
CA TRP A 22 -16.89 9.38 -6.39
C TRP A 22 -15.81 9.46 -7.46
N CYS A 23 -16.18 9.88 -8.68
CA CYS A 23 -15.19 10.15 -9.72
C CYS A 23 -14.19 11.21 -9.25
N GLY A 24 -14.65 12.29 -8.63
CA GLY A 24 -13.78 13.33 -8.06
C GLY A 24 -12.80 12.80 -7.03
N LEU A 25 -13.24 11.90 -6.13
CA LEU A 25 -12.36 11.28 -5.14
C LEU A 25 -11.31 10.35 -5.78
N VAL A 26 -11.72 9.53 -6.75
CA VAL A 26 -10.82 8.58 -7.43
C VAL A 26 -9.76 9.32 -8.25
N TYR A 27 -10.16 10.32 -9.03
CA TYR A 27 -9.23 11.03 -9.92
C TYR A 27 -8.46 12.15 -9.22
N GLY A 28 -9.08 12.86 -8.28
CA GLY A 28 -8.45 13.99 -7.58
C GLY A 28 -7.56 13.54 -6.43
N LEU A 29 -8.11 12.73 -5.52
CA LEU A 29 -7.42 12.33 -4.30
C LEU A 29 -6.70 10.98 -4.42
N HIS A 30 -6.82 10.30 -5.56
CA HIS A 30 -6.26 8.95 -5.75
C HIS A 30 -6.76 7.98 -4.67
N VAL A 31 -8.03 8.12 -4.29
CA VAL A 31 -8.66 7.29 -3.26
C VAL A 31 -9.60 6.29 -3.92
N TRP A 32 -9.51 5.03 -3.51
CA TRP A 32 -10.42 3.98 -3.97
C TRP A 32 -11.49 3.72 -2.91
N PRO A 33 -12.73 4.20 -3.11
CA PRO A 33 -13.79 4.14 -2.09
C PRO A 33 -14.06 2.76 -1.49
N PRO A 34 -14.03 1.66 -2.27
CA PRO A 34 -14.17 0.34 -1.71
C PRO A 34 -13.15 0.03 -0.61
N ASP A 35 -11.93 0.58 -0.65
CA ASP A 35 -10.93 0.32 0.38
C ASP A 35 -11.29 1.01 1.71
N ILE A 36 -11.84 2.23 1.67
CA ILE A 36 -12.30 2.95 2.87
C ILE A 36 -13.39 2.14 3.57
N VAL A 37 -14.38 1.67 2.80
CA VAL A 37 -15.56 0.99 3.36
C VAL A 37 -15.22 -0.43 3.82
N SER A 38 -14.33 -1.12 3.09
CA SER A 38 -14.00 -2.53 3.39
C SER A 38 -12.88 -2.69 4.42
N GLY A 39 -12.05 -1.67 4.65
CA GLY A 39 -10.82 -1.81 5.44
C GLY A 39 -9.84 -2.83 4.84
N ARG A 40 -9.95 -3.10 3.53
CA ARG A 40 -9.23 -4.19 2.88
C ARG A 40 -7.74 -3.86 2.73
N GLU A 41 -6.91 -4.80 3.16
CA GLU A 41 -5.50 -4.84 2.83
C GLU A 41 -5.30 -5.35 1.39
N THR A 42 -4.49 -4.62 0.62
CA THR A 42 -4.10 -4.97 -0.74
C THR A 42 -2.65 -5.42 -0.73
N VAL A 43 -2.38 -6.67 -1.12
CA VAL A 43 -1.01 -7.13 -1.37
C VAL A 43 -0.58 -6.60 -2.73
N LEU A 44 0.44 -5.75 -2.71
CA LEU A 44 0.98 -5.04 -3.87
C LEU A 44 2.10 -5.82 -4.57
N ALA A 45 2.91 -6.53 -3.78
CA ALA A 45 3.95 -7.42 -4.23
C ALA A 45 4.18 -8.51 -3.18
N SER A 46 4.57 -9.70 -3.61
CA SER A 46 4.94 -10.80 -2.72
C SER A 46 6.14 -11.52 -3.32
N VAL A 47 7.19 -11.69 -2.52
CA VAL A 47 8.42 -12.37 -2.93
C VAL A 47 8.78 -13.38 -1.84
N GLN A 48 9.34 -14.52 -2.24
CA GLN A 48 9.81 -15.56 -1.34
C GLN A 48 11.28 -15.82 -1.62
N SER A 49 12.08 -15.89 -0.55
CA SER A 49 13.49 -16.27 -0.65
C SER A 49 13.67 -17.78 -0.73
N GLN A 50 14.85 -18.21 -1.18
CA GLN A 50 15.29 -19.60 -1.15
C GLN A 50 15.39 -20.14 0.27
N SER A 51 15.65 -19.29 1.26
CA SER A 51 15.68 -19.65 2.68
C SER A 51 14.28 -19.77 3.30
N GLY A 52 13.21 -19.51 2.55
CA GLY A 52 11.82 -19.61 3.02
C GLY A 52 11.26 -18.33 3.65
N GLU A 53 12.02 -17.24 3.68
CA GLU A 53 11.53 -15.92 4.07
C GLU A 53 10.48 -15.45 3.06
N ARG A 54 9.42 -14.81 3.52
CA ARG A 54 8.38 -14.22 2.66
C ARG A 54 8.25 -12.74 2.93
N PHE A 55 8.27 -11.96 1.88
CA PHE A 55 8.14 -10.51 1.92
C PHE A 55 6.84 -10.13 1.22
N LYS A 56 5.93 -9.47 1.93
CA LYS A 56 4.72 -8.92 1.34
C LYS A 56 4.73 -7.41 1.49
N LEU A 57 4.57 -6.74 0.37
CA LEU A 57 4.27 -5.32 0.38
C LEU A 57 2.76 -5.16 0.44
N VAL A 58 2.25 -4.55 1.50
CA VAL A 58 0.82 -4.42 1.77
C VAL A 58 0.48 -2.94 1.82
N GLN A 59 -0.66 -2.58 1.24
CA GLN A 59 -1.22 -1.24 1.35
C GLN A 59 -2.67 -1.32 1.79
N PHE A 60 -3.04 -0.45 2.74
CA PHE A 60 -4.38 -0.35 3.29
C PHE A 60 -4.75 1.11 3.51
N TRP A 61 -6.05 1.37 3.65
CA TRP A 61 -6.54 2.69 4.03
C TRP A 61 -6.34 2.90 5.53
N GLY A 62 -5.52 3.90 5.88
CA GLY A 62 -5.29 4.34 7.26
C GLY A 62 -6.36 5.33 7.71
N VAL A 63 -6.01 6.24 8.63
CA VAL A 63 -6.94 7.27 9.11
C VAL A 63 -7.22 8.29 8.00
N ASP A 64 -6.16 8.94 7.52
CA ASP A 64 -6.28 10.06 6.59
C ASP A 64 -5.79 9.72 5.16
N PHE A 65 -4.94 8.69 5.00
CA PHE A 65 -4.29 8.34 3.73
C PHE A 65 -4.02 6.83 3.61
N TYR A 66 -3.50 6.39 2.47
CA TYR A 66 -3.02 5.01 2.34
C TYR A 66 -1.71 4.84 3.08
N THR A 67 -1.64 3.77 3.86
CA THR A 67 -0.40 3.32 4.49
C THR A 67 0.14 2.13 3.70
N THR A 68 1.42 2.21 3.34
CA THR A 68 2.18 1.14 2.69
C THR A 68 3.17 0.57 3.70
N GLN A 69 3.13 -0.75 3.92
CA GLN A 69 3.99 -1.47 4.85
C GLN A 69 4.62 -2.71 4.22
N LEU A 70 5.78 -3.09 4.74
CA LEU A 70 6.45 -4.35 4.45
C LEU A 70 6.18 -5.34 5.59
N GLU A 71 5.60 -6.48 5.26
CA GLU A 71 5.53 -7.65 6.14
C GLU A 71 6.67 -8.60 5.78
N HIS A 72 7.58 -8.82 6.71
CA HIS A 72 8.64 -9.80 6.62
C HIS A 72 8.24 -11.01 7.49
N ILE A 73 7.86 -12.10 6.82
CA ILE A 73 7.38 -13.33 7.43
C ILE A 73 8.51 -14.35 7.38
N ARG A 74 9.02 -14.74 8.54
CA ARG A 74 10.11 -15.70 8.66
C ARG A 74 9.65 -17.14 8.44
N PRO A 75 10.58 -18.09 8.17
CA PRO A 75 10.27 -19.51 8.06
C PRO A 75 9.58 -20.08 9.32
N ASP A 76 9.87 -19.53 10.48
CA ASP A 76 9.23 -19.89 11.76
C ASP A 76 7.80 -19.34 11.92
N GLY A 77 7.32 -18.56 10.95
CA GLY A 77 6.01 -17.92 10.94
C GLY A 77 5.96 -16.57 11.63
N SER A 78 7.04 -16.11 12.26
CA SER A 78 7.10 -14.79 12.89
C SER A 78 7.00 -13.68 11.84
N VAL A 79 6.23 -12.63 12.15
CA VAL A 79 5.99 -11.52 11.23
C VAL A 79 6.59 -10.25 11.82
N LYS A 80 7.42 -9.56 11.03
CA LYS A 80 7.88 -8.20 11.32
C LYS A 80 7.23 -7.23 10.33
N ILE A 81 6.50 -6.27 10.86
CA ILE A 81 5.87 -5.21 10.08
C ILE A 81 6.78 -3.98 10.12
N THR A 82 7.03 -3.38 8.96
CA THR A 82 7.77 -2.12 8.84
C THR A 82 7.00 -1.17 7.95
N GLN A 83 6.55 -0.04 8.49
CA GLN A 83 5.91 1.01 7.70
C GLN A 83 6.94 1.60 6.71
N ILE A 84 6.53 1.74 5.44
CA ILE A 84 7.35 2.36 4.40
C ILE A 84 6.88 3.79 4.15
N ASP A 85 5.57 3.98 4.08
CA ASP A 85 4.96 5.29 3.86
C ASP A 85 3.59 5.34 4.55
N GLY A 86 3.37 6.39 5.36
CA GLY A 86 2.10 6.62 6.04
C GLY A 86 1.14 7.54 5.28
N ASP A 87 1.62 8.20 4.23
CA ASP A 87 0.91 9.20 3.42
C ASP A 87 1.09 8.86 1.92
N ASP A 88 0.82 7.61 1.57
CA ASP A 88 0.91 7.15 0.19
C ASP A 88 -0.41 7.39 -0.56
N LYS A 89 -0.34 7.34 -1.90
CA LYS A 89 -1.52 7.32 -2.77
C LYS A 89 -1.98 5.88 -2.99
N LYS A 90 -3.24 5.68 -3.41
CA LYS A 90 -3.67 4.34 -3.83
C LYS A 90 -2.79 3.85 -4.96
N ARG A 91 -2.31 2.62 -4.80
CA ARG A 91 -1.49 1.93 -5.78
C ARG A 91 -2.04 0.55 -6.09
N TRP A 92 -1.69 0.07 -7.28
CA TRP A 92 -2.16 -1.21 -7.79
C TRP A 92 -1.01 -2.18 -8.07
N LYS A 93 0.22 -1.68 -8.23
CA LYS A 93 1.39 -2.48 -8.62
C LYS A 93 2.67 -1.89 -8.05
N TYR A 94 3.59 -2.76 -7.67
CA TYR A 94 4.96 -2.46 -7.31
C TYR A 94 5.90 -3.50 -7.90
N SER A 95 7.16 -3.11 -8.04
CA SER A 95 8.23 -4.07 -8.30
C SER A 95 8.98 -4.32 -6.99
N ALA A 96 9.18 -5.59 -6.68
CA ALA A 96 10.00 -6.03 -5.57
C ALA A 96 10.96 -7.09 -6.11
N GLU A 97 12.26 -6.86 -5.94
CA GLU A 97 13.31 -7.75 -6.39
C GLU A 97 14.13 -8.21 -5.19
N LEU A 98 14.46 -9.49 -5.15
CA LEU A 98 15.23 -10.09 -4.08
C LEU A 98 16.66 -10.33 -4.53
N ILE A 99 17.61 -9.70 -3.86
CA ILE A 99 19.05 -9.92 -4.04
C ILE A 99 19.51 -10.83 -2.91
N GLU A 100 19.44 -12.14 -3.16
CA GLU A 100 19.73 -13.20 -2.18
C GLU A 100 21.16 -13.11 -1.62
N ALA A 101 22.14 -12.83 -2.49
CA ALA A 101 23.55 -12.74 -2.10
C ALA A 101 23.79 -11.68 -1.01
N ASP A 102 23.07 -10.55 -1.08
CA ASP A 102 23.23 -9.40 -0.19
C ASP A 102 22.17 -9.33 0.91
N LYS A 103 21.26 -10.32 0.93
CA LYS A 103 20.08 -10.35 1.79
C LYS A 103 19.26 -9.06 1.73
N THR A 104 19.05 -8.57 0.50
CA THR A 104 18.41 -7.27 0.24
C THR A 104 17.16 -7.42 -0.61
N LEU A 105 16.04 -6.89 -0.13
CA LEU A 105 14.82 -6.70 -0.90
C LEU A 105 14.81 -5.27 -1.46
N VAL A 106 14.77 -5.14 -2.77
CA VAL A 106 14.74 -3.87 -3.48
C VAL A 106 13.30 -3.58 -3.89
N VAL A 107 12.71 -2.53 -3.33
CA VAL A 107 11.33 -2.10 -3.61
C VAL A 107 11.37 -0.86 -4.48
N SER A 108 10.78 -0.94 -5.68
CA SER A 108 10.72 0.18 -6.63
C SER A 108 9.29 0.69 -6.80
N PHE A 109 9.16 2.01 -6.75
CA PHE A 109 7.93 2.77 -6.84
C PHE A 109 7.85 3.40 -8.24
N PRO A 110 6.82 3.14 -9.07
CA PRO A 110 6.79 3.62 -10.46
C PRO A 110 6.83 5.15 -10.63
N ASP A 111 6.34 5.88 -9.63
CA ASP A 111 6.13 7.32 -9.60
C ASP A 111 7.05 8.04 -8.61
N LYS A 112 7.91 7.31 -7.87
CA LYS A 112 8.92 7.91 -7.01
C LYS A 112 10.31 7.64 -7.58
N PRO A 113 11.21 8.64 -7.62
CA PRO A 113 12.57 8.48 -8.14
C PRO A 113 13.49 7.67 -7.20
N LEU A 114 12.93 7.11 -6.13
CA LEU A 114 13.66 6.45 -5.05
C LEU A 114 13.25 4.98 -4.98
N THR A 115 14.25 4.13 -5.14
CA THR A 115 14.19 2.72 -4.78
C THR A 115 14.52 2.59 -3.29
N THR A 116 13.76 1.76 -2.58
CA THR A 116 14.00 1.50 -1.15
C THR A 116 14.60 0.12 -0.98
N ASN A 117 15.75 0.04 -0.30
CA ASN A 117 16.44 -1.21 -0.06
C ASN A 117 16.17 -1.68 1.37
N TYR A 118 15.56 -2.84 1.54
CA TYR A 118 15.34 -3.48 2.82
C TYR A 118 16.35 -4.61 3.01
N ARG A 119 17.26 -4.47 3.97
CA ARG A 119 18.19 -5.55 4.33
C ARG A 119 17.54 -6.41 5.41
N TRP A 120 17.21 -7.66 5.08
CA TRP A 120 16.39 -8.50 5.96
C TRP A 120 17.20 -9.19 7.06
N ASP A 121 18.52 -9.32 6.91
CA ASP A 121 19.43 -9.71 7.99
C ASP A 121 19.54 -8.62 9.05
N LEU A 122 19.56 -7.35 8.63
CA LEU A 122 19.53 -6.20 9.52
C LEU A 122 18.10 -5.81 9.95
N GLN A 123 17.11 -6.37 9.26
CA GLN A 123 15.69 -6.08 9.41
C GLN A 123 15.35 -4.59 9.42
N ARG A 124 16.00 -3.82 8.54
CA ARG A 124 15.82 -2.37 8.41
C ARG A 124 15.99 -1.93 6.97
N PHE A 125 15.39 -0.79 6.64
CA PHE A 125 15.69 -0.08 5.40
C PHE A 125 17.09 0.53 5.47
N VAL A 126 17.79 0.47 4.34
CA VAL A 126 19.13 1.01 4.16
C VAL A 126 19.07 1.97 2.98
N ALA A 127 19.69 3.14 3.12
CA ALA A 127 19.79 4.09 2.03
C ALA A 127 20.46 3.42 0.82
N PRO A 128 20.01 3.71 -0.41
CA PRO A 128 20.77 3.36 -1.60
C PRO A 128 22.17 3.94 -1.48
N VAL A 129 23.20 3.16 -1.85
CA VAL A 129 24.60 3.61 -1.83
C VAL A 129 24.71 4.92 -2.63
N GLY A 130 25.14 6.01 -1.98
CA GLY A 130 25.30 7.33 -2.61
C GLY A 130 24.13 8.31 -2.50
N ARG A 131 23.09 8.03 -1.69
CA ARG A 131 22.06 9.01 -1.31
C ARG A 131 21.98 9.18 0.21
N GLU A 132 21.73 10.40 0.68
CA GLU A 132 21.48 10.73 2.09
C GLU A 132 20.39 9.80 2.68
N PRO A 133 20.52 9.39 3.96
CA PRO A 133 19.52 8.56 4.60
C PRO A 133 18.18 9.29 4.67
N PHE A 134 17.15 8.66 4.10
CA PHE A 134 15.77 9.06 4.39
C PHE A 134 15.37 8.49 5.74
N TRP A 135 14.82 9.34 6.60
CA TRP A 135 14.28 8.94 7.90
C TRP A 135 12.98 8.17 7.69
N PHE A 136 13.05 6.84 7.76
CA PHE A 136 11.86 6.01 8.00
C PHE A 136 11.68 5.92 9.51
N GLU A 137 10.55 6.40 10.04
CA GLU A 137 10.13 6.04 11.38
C GLU A 137 9.71 4.57 11.36
N THR A 138 10.59 3.68 11.83
CA THR A 138 10.25 2.28 12.03
C THR A 138 9.40 2.16 13.29
N SER A 139 8.09 2.25 13.16
CA SER A 139 7.18 1.85 14.23
C SER A 139 7.15 0.32 14.27
N SER A 140 7.85 -0.27 15.24
CA SER A 140 7.73 -1.71 15.51
C SER A 140 6.39 -1.95 16.20
N VAL A 141 5.36 -2.31 15.44
CA VAL A 141 4.09 -2.76 16.03
C VAL A 141 4.25 -4.20 16.51
N ALA A 142 3.96 -4.39 17.80
CA ALA A 142 4.12 -5.63 18.53
C ALA A 142 3.24 -6.76 18.00
N THR A 143 3.77 -7.98 18.12
CA THR A 143 3.12 -9.27 17.85
C THR A 143 1.81 -9.42 18.63
N LYS A 144 0.77 -9.94 17.96
CA LYS A 144 -0.31 -10.66 18.64
C LYS A 144 0.03 -12.14 18.76
#